data_AF-A0AA42DKM5-F1
#
_entry.id   AF-A0AA42DKM5-F1
#
_cell.length_a   1.000
_cell.length_b   1.000
_cell.length_c   1.000
_cell.angle_alpha   90.00
_cell.angle_beta   90.00
_cell.angle_gamma   90.00
#
_symmetry.space_group_name_H-M   'P 1'
#
loop_
_entity.id
_entity.type
_entity.pdbx_description
1 polymer ?
#
loop_
_entity_poly.entity_id
_entity_poly.type
_entity_poly.pdbx_seq_one_letter_code
_entity_poly.pdbx_strand_id
1 'polypeptide(L)'
;MAKFKKTSTHFTTLENLLSYKYITNSYKLFWYKSLLSMASSKTSESTLENLGFEMVLNAWELVVKKEITFGRLDKLHRVIELISTQYNVSDDATPENLRDFFPTIKDKEILELLDEVSEEACFEFIAPLFEQKLKKVSYNKRFVTIGDLSQENTSTPYVIFQDKRKIKFNNDWMNYLAKNSKETENLFHDSLAFFLDRHAMSKKINRSC
;
A
#
# COMPACT_ATOMS: atom_id res chain seq x y z
N MET A 1 3.84 35.70 -17.06
CA MET A 1 4.88 34.89 -16.39
C MET A 1 4.21 33.78 -15.62
N ALA A 2 4.25 32.55 -16.13
CA ALA A 2 3.78 31.39 -15.38
C ALA A 2 4.70 31.20 -14.16
N LYS A 3 4.16 31.34 -12.95
CA LYS A 3 4.87 30.95 -11.74
C LYS A 3 5.02 29.43 -11.79
N PHE A 4 6.20 28.94 -12.15
CA PHE A 4 6.54 27.54 -11.94
C PHE A 4 6.39 27.26 -10.44
N LYS A 5 5.31 26.57 -10.07
CA LYS A 5 5.08 26.13 -8.69
C LYS A 5 6.24 25.19 -8.37
N LYS A 6 7.16 25.60 -7.49
CA LYS A 6 8.29 24.75 -7.08
C LYS A 6 7.69 23.51 -6.42
N THR A 7 7.70 22.38 -7.13
CA THR A 7 7.15 21.12 -6.64
C THR A 7 7.96 20.67 -5.41
N SER A 8 7.26 20.26 -4.36
CA SER A 8 7.88 19.73 -3.14
C SER A 8 8.70 18.48 -3.49
N THR A 9 9.90 18.34 -2.92
CA THR A 9 10.70 17.10 -3.04
C THR A 9 9.92 15.87 -2.59
N HIS A 10 9.07 16.00 -1.57
CA HIS A 10 8.18 14.92 -1.12
C HIS A 10 7.18 14.54 -2.21
N PHE A 11 6.54 15.52 -2.87
CA PHE A 11 5.57 15.24 -3.92
C PHE A 11 6.21 14.53 -5.11
N THR A 12 7.34 15.04 -5.61
CA THR A 12 8.08 14.40 -6.71
C THR A 12 8.53 12.99 -6.33
N THR A 13 8.87 12.77 -5.06
CA THR A 13 9.20 11.43 -4.56
C THR A 13 7.95 10.51 -4.57
N LEU A 14 6.78 10.99 -4.13
CA LEU A 14 5.53 10.21 -4.21
C LEU A 14 5.14 9.89 -5.65
N GLU A 15 5.25 10.85 -6.58
CA GLU A 15 5.00 10.61 -8.01
C GLU A 15 5.90 9.50 -8.57
N ASN A 16 7.17 9.46 -8.14
CA ASN A 16 8.08 8.37 -8.52
C ASN A 16 7.67 7.03 -7.88
N LEU A 17 7.35 7.00 -6.57
CA LEU A 17 6.96 5.78 -5.88
C LEU A 17 5.65 5.18 -6.42
N LEU A 18 4.72 6.03 -6.82
CA LEU A 18 3.41 5.68 -7.38
C LEU A 18 3.40 5.64 -8.91
N SER A 19 4.55 5.81 -9.55
CA SER A 19 4.66 5.74 -11.00
C SER A 19 4.16 4.39 -11.52
N TYR A 20 3.46 4.42 -12.66
CA TYR A 20 2.96 3.22 -13.33
C TYR A 20 4.04 2.17 -13.66
N LYS A 21 5.31 2.59 -13.71
CA LYS A 21 6.46 1.68 -13.84
C LYS A 21 6.55 0.69 -12.68
N TYR A 22 6.14 1.10 -11.48
CA TYR A 22 6.33 0.34 -10.24
C TYR A 22 5.01 -0.18 -9.62
N ILE A 23 3.86 0.32 -10.06
CA ILE A 23 2.53 -0.13 -9.63
C ILE A 23 2.03 -1.24 -10.55
N THR A 24 2.30 -2.48 -10.15
CA THR A 24 1.82 -3.70 -10.85
C THR A 24 0.72 -4.43 -10.09
N ASN A 25 0.61 -4.22 -8.77
CA ASN A 25 -0.39 -4.81 -7.88
C ASN A 25 -1.05 -3.71 -7.04
N SER A 26 -2.29 -3.93 -6.63
CA SER A 26 -3.08 -2.96 -5.86
C SER A 26 -2.48 -2.66 -4.49
N TYR A 27 -1.78 -3.63 -3.89
CA TYR A 27 -1.26 -3.52 -2.53
C TYR A 27 -0.35 -2.30 -2.33
N LYS A 28 0.41 -1.86 -3.36
CA LYS A 28 1.28 -0.68 -3.22
C LYS A 28 0.48 0.62 -3.09
N LEU A 29 -0.65 0.70 -3.79
CA LEU A 29 -1.57 1.84 -3.71
C LEU A 29 -2.25 1.88 -2.35
N PHE A 30 -2.73 0.75 -1.87
CA PHE A 30 -3.40 0.68 -0.56
C PHE A 30 -2.42 0.78 0.61
N TRP A 31 -1.15 0.39 0.42
CA TRP A 31 -0.08 0.69 1.35
C TRP A 31 0.11 2.19 1.48
N TYR A 32 0.26 2.90 0.36
CA TYR A 32 0.31 4.36 0.35
C TYR A 32 -0.90 4.99 1.03
N LYS A 33 -2.12 4.52 0.71
CA LYS A 33 -3.35 4.97 1.36
C LYS A 33 -3.31 4.77 2.88
N SER A 34 -2.76 3.66 3.35
CA SER A 34 -2.56 3.39 4.77
C SER A 34 -1.57 4.39 5.41
N LEU A 35 -0.52 4.80 4.70
CA LEU A 35 0.37 5.87 5.17
C LEU A 35 -0.39 7.21 5.35
N LEU A 36 -1.36 7.52 4.48
CA LEU A 36 -2.20 8.72 4.62
C LEU A 36 -3.10 8.64 5.87
N SER A 37 -3.69 7.47 6.14
CA SER A 37 -4.44 7.21 7.39
C SER A 37 -3.57 7.40 8.63
N MET A 38 -2.34 6.87 8.60
CA MET A 38 -1.39 6.99 9.71
C MET A 38 -0.93 8.43 9.93
N ALA A 39 -0.72 9.20 8.86
CA ALA A 39 -0.36 10.61 8.92
C ALA A 39 -1.47 11.45 9.57
N SER A 40 -2.72 11.15 9.19
CA SER A 40 -3.90 11.83 9.74
C SER A 40 -4.09 11.54 11.25
N SER A 41 -3.78 10.32 11.68
CA SER A 41 -3.84 9.91 13.10
C SER A 41 -2.59 10.28 13.93
N LYS A 42 -1.57 10.87 13.31
CA LYS A 42 -0.28 11.21 13.95
C LYS A 42 0.43 10.00 14.58
N THR A 43 0.27 8.83 13.97
CA THR A 43 0.91 7.60 14.40
C THR A 43 2.42 7.66 14.09
N SER A 44 3.28 7.32 15.04
CA SER A 44 4.75 7.37 14.89
C SER A 44 5.38 6.04 14.48
N GLU A 45 4.72 4.92 14.77
CA GLU A 45 5.14 3.57 14.41
C GLU A 45 3.93 2.65 14.21
N SER A 46 4.10 1.58 13.43
CA SER A 46 3.06 0.56 13.27
C SER A 46 3.66 -0.80 12.93
N THR A 47 2.93 -1.88 13.23
CA THR A 47 3.27 -3.22 12.77
C THR A 47 2.88 -3.38 11.29
N LEU A 48 3.54 -4.30 10.59
CA LEU A 48 3.15 -4.63 9.21
C LEU A 48 1.74 -5.20 9.16
N GLU A 49 1.35 -6.02 10.16
CA GLU A 49 0.00 -6.55 10.31
C GLU A 49 -1.06 -5.46 10.42
N ASN A 50 -0.86 -4.46 11.29
CA ASN A 50 -1.80 -3.35 11.45
C ASN A 50 -1.96 -2.54 10.15
N LEU A 51 -0.85 -2.33 9.43
CA LEU A 51 -0.89 -1.67 8.12
C LEU A 51 -1.56 -2.54 7.06
N GLY A 52 -1.36 -3.86 7.09
CA GLY A 52 -2.07 -4.82 6.24
C GLY A 52 -3.57 -4.72 6.45
N PHE A 53 -4.05 -4.70 7.70
CA PHE A 53 -5.47 -4.52 7.99
C PHE A 53 -5.98 -3.15 7.57
N GLU A 54 -5.18 -2.09 7.71
CA GLU A 54 -5.55 -0.76 7.19
C GLU A 54 -5.62 -0.76 5.65
N MET A 55 -4.81 -1.55 4.94
CA MET A 55 -4.93 -1.73 3.49
C MET A 55 -6.24 -2.42 3.13
N VAL A 56 -6.57 -3.51 3.83
CA VAL A 56 -7.85 -4.23 3.68
C VAL A 56 -9.02 -3.29 3.91
N LEU A 57 -8.98 -2.49 4.99
CA LEU A 57 -10.00 -1.50 5.33
C LEU A 57 -10.23 -0.49 4.19
N ASN A 58 -9.14 0.09 3.68
CA ASN A 58 -9.20 1.11 2.63
C ASN A 58 -9.67 0.56 1.27
N ALA A 59 -9.47 -0.74 1.03
CA ALA A 59 -9.90 -1.41 -0.20
C ALA A 59 -11.29 -2.05 -0.10
N TRP A 60 -11.81 -2.27 1.12
CA TRP A 60 -13.01 -3.07 1.39
C TRP A 60 -14.21 -2.63 0.55
N GLU A 61 -14.54 -1.34 0.56
CA GLU A 61 -15.70 -0.81 -0.17
C GLU A 61 -15.61 -1.07 -1.68
N LEU A 62 -14.40 -1.00 -2.26
CA LEU A 62 -14.21 -1.23 -3.69
C LEU A 62 -14.43 -2.71 -4.02
N VAL A 63 -13.87 -3.62 -3.22
CA VAL A 63 -13.90 -5.06 -3.50
C VAL A 63 -15.24 -5.68 -3.13
N VAL A 64 -15.73 -5.43 -1.92
CA VAL A 64 -16.91 -6.11 -1.37
C VAL A 64 -18.18 -5.42 -1.84
N LYS A 65 -18.31 -4.11 -1.59
CA LYS A 65 -19.54 -3.38 -1.90
C LYS A 65 -19.73 -3.03 -3.37
N LYS A 66 -18.63 -2.70 -4.07
CA LYS A 66 -18.67 -2.31 -5.49
C LYS A 66 -18.26 -3.44 -6.43
N GLU A 67 -17.92 -4.62 -5.89
CA GLU A 67 -17.50 -5.80 -6.66
C GLU A 67 -16.36 -5.53 -7.65
N ILE A 68 -15.51 -4.52 -7.37
CA ILE A 68 -14.37 -4.17 -8.20
C ILE A 68 -13.27 -5.19 -7.96
N THR A 69 -12.85 -5.81 -9.04
CA THR A 69 -11.79 -6.83 -9.05
C THR A 69 -10.46 -6.20 -9.44
N PHE A 70 -9.47 -6.27 -8.53
CA PHE A 70 -8.11 -5.80 -8.81
C PHE A 70 -7.30 -6.77 -9.70
N GLY A 71 -7.86 -7.95 -9.97
CA GLY A 71 -7.22 -9.00 -10.75
C GLY A 71 -7.13 -10.30 -9.95
N ARG A 72 -7.23 -11.45 -10.64
CA ARG A 72 -7.28 -12.77 -9.99
C ARG A 72 -6.00 -13.16 -9.24
N LEU A 73 -4.88 -12.57 -9.61
CA LEU A 73 -3.57 -12.82 -8.98
C LEU A 73 -3.20 -11.74 -7.96
N ASP A 74 -4.08 -10.77 -7.71
CA ASP A 74 -3.82 -9.70 -6.75
C ASP A 74 -4.03 -10.23 -5.32
N LYS A 75 -2.94 -10.25 -4.54
CA LYS A 75 -2.95 -10.82 -3.17
C LYS A 75 -3.84 -10.05 -2.21
N LEU A 76 -3.90 -8.71 -2.31
CA LEU A 76 -4.76 -7.91 -1.43
C LEU A 76 -6.24 -8.20 -1.73
N HIS A 77 -6.60 -8.30 -3.00
CA HIS A 77 -7.94 -8.73 -3.41
C HIS A 77 -8.30 -10.08 -2.81
N ARG A 78 -7.39 -11.06 -2.90
CA ARG A 78 -7.59 -12.40 -2.33
C ARG A 78 -7.76 -12.38 -0.80
N VAL A 79 -6.97 -11.58 -0.07
CA VAL A 79 -7.15 -11.41 1.39
C VAL A 79 -8.57 -10.92 1.70
N ILE A 80 -9.04 -9.90 0.99
CA ILE A 80 -10.38 -9.33 1.20
C ILE A 80 -11.48 -10.35 0.88
N GLU A 81 -11.37 -11.06 -0.24
CA GLU A 81 -12.31 -12.13 -0.61
C GLU A 81 -12.36 -13.24 0.45
N LEU A 82 -11.20 -13.70 0.93
CA LEU A 82 -11.14 -14.72 1.98
C LEU A 82 -11.81 -14.23 3.28
N ILE A 83 -11.51 -13.01 3.71
CA ILE A 83 -12.12 -12.44 4.92
C ILE A 83 -13.64 -12.32 4.76
N SER A 84 -14.10 -11.71 3.67
CA SER A 84 -15.54 -11.51 3.41
C SER A 84 -16.29 -12.84 3.35
N THR A 85 -15.77 -13.83 2.62
CA THR A 85 -16.45 -15.11 2.41
C THR A 85 -16.40 -16.03 3.63
N GLN A 86 -15.26 -16.17 4.30
CA GLN A 86 -15.11 -17.10 5.43
C GLN A 86 -15.81 -16.61 6.69
N TYR A 87 -15.81 -15.29 6.94
CA TYR A 87 -16.44 -14.71 8.11
C TYR A 87 -17.85 -14.16 7.84
N ASN A 88 -18.33 -14.27 6.60
CA ASN A 88 -19.64 -13.77 6.16
C ASN A 88 -19.88 -12.32 6.63
N VAL A 89 -18.84 -11.49 6.47
CA VAL A 89 -18.90 -10.07 6.86
C VAL A 89 -19.85 -9.35 5.92
N SER A 90 -20.81 -8.63 6.49
CA SER A 90 -21.83 -7.92 5.72
C SER A 90 -21.22 -6.85 4.81
N ASP A 91 -21.77 -6.70 3.60
CA ASP A 91 -21.32 -5.70 2.62
C ASP A 91 -21.61 -4.26 3.05
N ASP A 92 -22.47 -4.07 4.07
CA ASP A 92 -22.78 -2.80 4.70
C ASP A 92 -21.92 -2.51 5.95
N ALA A 93 -20.96 -3.38 6.28
CA ALA A 93 -20.06 -3.17 7.41
C ALA A 93 -19.36 -1.81 7.32
N THR A 94 -19.47 -1.01 8.39
CA THR A 94 -18.79 0.29 8.44
C THR A 94 -17.30 0.10 8.70
N PRO A 95 -16.46 1.11 8.40
CA PRO A 95 -15.04 1.05 8.75
C PRO A 95 -14.78 0.77 10.23
N GLU A 96 -15.64 1.24 11.13
CA GLU A 96 -15.58 0.98 12.56
C GLU A 96 -15.86 -0.49 12.86
N ASN A 97 -16.91 -1.08 12.26
CA ASN A 97 -17.21 -2.50 12.43
C ASN A 97 -16.04 -3.39 12.00
N LEU A 98 -15.40 -3.05 10.87
CA LEU A 98 -14.25 -3.79 10.36
C LEU A 98 -13.04 -3.66 11.28
N ARG A 99 -12.76 -2.46 11.81
CA ARG A 99 -11.66 -2.25 12.77
C ARG A 99 -11.85 -3.04 14.05
N ASP A 100 -13.07 -3.14 14.56
CA ASP A 100 -13.38 -3.96 15.73
C ASP A 100 -13.31 -5.46 15.43
N PHE A 101 -13.60 -5.85 14.19
CA PHE A 101 -13.61 -7.23 13.74
C PHE A 101 -12.19 -7.78 13.46
N PHE A 102 -11.30 -7.04 12.79
CA PHE A 102 -10.00 -7.57 12.37
C PHE A 102 -9.16 -8.24 13.48
N PRO A 103 -9.09 -7.72 14.72
CA PRO A 103 -8.37 -8.38 15.81
C PRO A 103 -8.90 -9.78 16.17
N THR A 104 -10.15 -10.10 15.79
CA THR A 104 -10.79 -11.39 16.03
C THR A 104 -10.40 -12.47 15.02
N ILE A 105 -9.78 -12.08 13.90
CA ILE A 105 -9.30 -13.03 12.89
C ILE A 105 -8.19 -13.89 13.50
N LYS A 106 -8.33 -15.21 13.32
CA LYS A 106 -7.37 -16.24 13.76
C LYS A 106 -7.09 -17.28 12.67
N ASP A 107 -7.77 -17.16 11.52
CA ASP A 107 -7.55 -18.07 10.41
C ASP A 107 -6.11 -17.93 9.90
N LYS A 108 -5.42 -19.06 9.82
CA LYS A 108 -4.00 -19.11 9.51
C LYS A 108 -3.72 -18.69 8.06
N GLU A 109 -4.57 -19.11 7.10
CA GLU A 109 -4.37 -18.77 5.68
C GLU A 109 -4.51 -17.25 5.47
N ILE A 110 -5.53 -16.65 6.09
CA ILE A 110 -5.75 -15.19 6.00
C ILE A 110 -4.57 -14.44 6.62
N LEU A 111 -4.12 -14.84 7.81
CA LEU A 111 -3.04 -14.14 8.50
C LEU A 111 -1.69 -14.30 7.77
N GLU A 112 -1.38 -15.49 7.24
CA GLU A 112 -0.17 -15.71 6.44
C GLU A 112 -0.18 -14.88 5.14
N LEU A 113 -1.31 -14.84 4.44
CA LEU A 113 -1.42 -14.05 3.21
C LEU A 113 -1.41 -12.54 3.48
N LEU A 114 -2.04 -12.09 4.58
CA LEU A 114 -1.97 -10.70 5.05
C LEU A 114 -0.53 -10.30 5.39
N ASP A 115 0.19 -11.18 6.06
CA ASP A 115 1.58 -10.97 6.44
C ASP A 115 2.49 -10.87 5.20
N GLU A 116 2.30 -11.77 4.23
CA GLU A 116 3.01 -11.75 2.95
C GLU A 116 2.73 -10.45 2.17
N VAL A 117 1.46 -10.06 2.00
CA VAL A 117 1.11 -8.88 1.20
C VAL A 117 1.55 -7.57 1.89
N SER A 118 1.48 -7.50 3.21
CA SER A 118 1.93 -6.34 3.98
C SER A 118 3.46 -6.21 3.96
N GLU A 119 4.19 -7.34 4.01
CA GLU A 119 5.64 -7.36 3.84
C GLU A 119 6.04 -6.87 2.45
N GLU A 120 5.52 -7.50 1.39
CA GLU A 120 5.83 -7.11 0.02
C GLU A 120 5.51 -5.64 -0.23
N ALA A 121 4.37 -5.16 0.27
CA ALA A 121 3.98 -3.77 0.16
C ALA A 121 4.96 -2.83 0.85
N CYS A 122 5.38 -3.16 2.07
CA CYS A 122 6.36 -2.37 2.82
C CYS A 122 7.70 -2.25 2.09
N PHE A 123 8.29 -3.36 1.69
CA PHE A 123 9.62 -3.32 1.07
C PHE A 123 9.56 -2.76 -0.36
N GLU A 124 8.61 -3.20 -1.18
CA GLU A 124 8.55 -2.82 -2.60
C GLU A 124 7.98 -1.42 -2.85
N PHE A 125 7.33 -0.80 -1.85
CA PHE A 125 6.89 0.59 -1.98
C PHE A 125 8.08 1.56 -2.01
N ILE A 126 9.10 1.36 -1.17
CA ILE A 126 10.29 2.24 -1.15
C ILE A 126 11.43 1.78 -2.05
N ALA A 127 11.37 0.56 -2.56
CA ALA A 127 12.38 -0.01 -3.47
C ALA A 127 12.78 0.90 -4.65
N PRO A 128 11.89 1.68 -5.30
CA PRO A 128 12.26 2.60 -6.37
C PRO A 128 13.30 3.66 -5.98
N LEU A 129 13.37 4.05 -4.70
CA LEU A 129 14.38 5.00 -4.21
C LEU A 129 15.80 4.42 -4.20
N PHE A 130 15.90 3.10 -4.30
CA PHE A 130 17.14 2.34 -4.21
C PHE A 130 17.45 1.57 -5.49
N GLU A 131 16.76 1.86 -6.61
CA GLU A 131 16.83 1.07 -7.84
C GLU A 131 18.28 0.75 -8.27
N GLN A 132 19.18 1.73 -8.23
CA GLN A 132 20.59 1.54 -8.59
C GLN A 132 21.34 0.59 -7.66
N LYS A 133 21.08 0.67 -6.34
CA LYS A 133 21.69 -0.21 -5.34
C LYS A 133 21.14 -1.64 -5.46
N LEU A 134 19.88 -1.79 -5.86
CA LEU A 134 19.21 -3.08 -5.97
C LEU A 134 19.52 -3.86 -7.25
N LYS A 135 20.07 -3.24 -8.30
CA LYS A 135 20.35 -3.88 -9.61
C LYS A 135 21.17 -5.17 -9.52
N LYS A 136 22.08 -5.28 -8.56
CA LYS A 136 22.99 -6.43 -8.40
C LYS A 136 22.65 -7.29 -7.17
N VAL A 137 21.55 -7.00 -6.50
CA VAL A 137 21.13 -7.73 -5.30
C VAL A 137 20.32 -8.94 -5.72
N SER A 138 20.72 -10.12 -5.25
CA SER A 138 19.96 -11.35 -5.47
C SER A 138 18.57 -11.25 -4.83
N TYR A 139 17.56 -11.86 -5.45
CA TYR A 139 16.17 -11.84 -4.98
C TYR A 139 16.03 -12.14 -3.47
N ASN A 140 16.65 -13.22 -2.97
CA ASN A 140 16.57 -13.62 -1.55
C ASN A 140 17.18 -12.63 -0.55
N LYS A 141 18.00 -11.67 -1.01
CA LYS A 141 18.62 -10.64 -0.18
C LYS A 141 17.96 -9.27 -0.35
N ARG A 142 16.96 -9.18 -1.22
CA ARG A 142 16.37 -7.91 -1.65
C ARG A 142 15.69 -7.19 -0.49
N PHE A 143 14.82 -7.86 0.26
CA PHE A 143 14.12 -7.25 1.40
C PHE A 143 15.09 -6.88 2.52
N VAL A 144 16.05 -7.77 2.83
CA VAL A 144 17.12 -7.46 3.79
C VAL A 144 17.85 -6.18 3.40
N THR A 145 18.28 -6.08 2.15
CA THR A 145 18.98 -4.91 1.63
C THR A 145 18.12 -3.65 1.68
N ILE A 146 16.84 -3.73 1.31
CA ILE A 146 15.92 -2.58 1.37
C ILE A 146 15.72 -2.11 2.81
N GLY A 147 15.57 -3.04 3.76
CA GLY A 147 15.42 -2.70 5.18
C GLY A 147 16.65 -1.98 5.72
N ASP A 148 17.86 -2.45 5.38
CA ASP A 148 19.11 -1.78 5.76
C ASP A 148 19.19 -0.37 5.14
N LEU A 149 18.90 -0.26 3.84
CA LEU A 149 18.91 1.03 3.13
C LEU A 149 17.87 2.02 3.65
N SER A 150 16.74 1.53 4.15
CA SER A 150 15.71 2.39 4.77
C SER A 150 16.21 3.04 6.06
N GLN A 151 17.08 2.36 6.82
CA GLN A 151 17.65 2.89 8.06
C GLN A 151 18.73 3.95 7.77
N GLU A 152 19.45 3.82 6.67
CA GLU A 152 20.52 4.75 6.26
C GLU A 152 20.01 6.01 5.56
N ASN A 153 18.77 6.01 5.07
CA ASN A 153 18.25 7.04 4.18
C ASN A 153 17.10 7.83 4.80
N THR A 154 17.32 9.13 5.05
CA THR A 154 16.30 10.02 5.62
C THR A 154 15.22 10.46 4.62
N SER A 155 15.35 10.11 3.34
CA SER A 155 14.40 10.47 2.29
C SER A 155 13.23 9.47 2.17
N THR A 156 13.27 8.33 2.87
CA THR A 156 12.15 7.38 2.86
C THR A 156 10.99 7.84 3.75
N PRO A 157 9.74 7.50 3.41
CA PRO A 157 8.58 7.79 4.26
C PRO A 157 8.62 7.09 5.62
N TYR A 158 9.36 6.00 5.74
CA TYR A 158 9.53 5.22 6.95
C TYR A 158 10.83 4.41 6.93
N VAL A 159 11.21 3.95 8.11
CA VAL A 159 12.31 3.02 8.36
C VAL A 159 11.74 1.66 8.73
N ILE A 160 12.37 0.58 8.27
CA ILE A 160 11.90 -0.79 8.47
C ILE A 160 12.74 -1.50 9.55
N PHE A 161 12.08 -2.04 10.57
CA PHE A 161 12.66 -2.93 11.58
C PHE A 161 12.22 -4.37 11.29
N GLN A 162 13.04 -5.07 10.51
CA GLN A 162 12.69 -6.38 9.93
C GLN A 162 12.46 -7.45 11.01
N ASP A 163 13.34 -7.50 12.01
CA ASP A 163 13.29 -8.41 13.15
C ASP A 163 11.98 -8.29 13.94
N LYS A 164 11.39 -7.09 13.95
CA LYS A 164 10.18 -6.77 14.70
C LYS A 164 8.92 -6.79 13.86
N ARG A 165 9.03 -6.90 12.52
CA ARG A 165 7.93 -6.68 11.57
C ARG A 165 7.21 -5.35 11.84
N LYS A 166 7.97 -4.28 12.00
CA LYS A 166 7.46 -2.92 12.25
C LYS A 166 8.11 -1.90 11.36
N ILE A 167 7.43 -0.78 11.19
CA ILE A 167 8.01 0.43 10.64
C ILE A 167 7.92 1.58 11.64
N LYS A 168 8.88 2.50 11.55
CA LYS A 168 8.79 3.81 12.19
C LYS A 168 8.66 4.87 11.11
N PHE A 169 7.64 5.70 11.22
CA PHE A 169 7.40 6.74 10.24
C PHE A 169 8.43 7.86 10.36
N ASN A 170 8.78 8.44 9.22
CA ASN A 170 9.57 9.66 9.19
C ASN A 170 8.65 10.86 9.48
N ASN A 171 8.95 11.62 10.52
CA ASN A 171 8.11 12.73 10.96
C ASN A 171 7.93 13.82 9.89
N ASP A 172 8.97 14.11 9.09
CA ASP A 172 8.87 15.13 8.04
C ASP A 172 7.89 14.68 6.94
N TRP A 173 7.93 13.40 6.60
CA TRP A 173 6.97 12.78 5.71
C TRP A 173 5.56 12.80 6.28
N MET A 174 5.35 12.39 7.53
CA MET A 174 4.03 12.39 8.15
C MET A 174 3.43 13.79 8.22
N ASN A 175 4.25 14.78 8.56
CA ASN A 175 3.86 16.19 8.55
C ASN A 175 3.51 16.65 7.14
N TYR A 176 4.29 16.28 6.13
CA TYR A 176 4.00 16.60 4.74
C TYR A 176 2.69 15.98 4.27
N LEU A 177 2.47 14.68 4.50
CA LEU A 177 1.25 13.96 4.11
C LEU A 177 0.01 14.56 4.79
N ALA A 178 0.08 14.83 6.09
CA ALA A 178 -1.03 15.45 6.83
C ALA A 178 -1.33 16.87 6.34
N LYS A 179 -0.31 17.68 6.09
CA LYS A 179 -0.46 19.07 5.64
C LYS A 179 -0.99 19.19 4.21
N ASN A 180 -0.67 18.22 3.36
CA ASN A 180 -1.03 18.23 1.94
C ASN A 180 -2.06 17.15 1.59
N SER A 181 -2.88 16.75 2.57
CA SER A 181 -3.81 15.62 2.47
C SER A 181 -4.63 15.60 1.19
N LYS A 182 -5.19 16.74 0.76
CA LYS A 182 -5.94 16.84 -0.49
C LYS A 182 -5.11 16.48 -1.73
N GLU A 183 -3.88 17.00 -1.83
CA GLU A 183 -3.00 16.75 -2.98
C GLU A 183 -2.52 15.29 -2.99
N THR A 184 -2.19 14.74 -1.83
CA THR A 184 -1.76 13.35 -1.67
C THR A 184 -2.89 12.35 -1.92
N GLU A 185 -4.12 12.68 -1.54
CA GLU A 185 -5.33 11.88 -1.82
C GLU A 185 -5.68 11.90 -3.31
N ASN A 186 -5.60 13.05 -3.96
CA ASN A 186 -5.79 13.13 -5.41
C ASN A 186 -4.79 12.23 -6.15
N LEU A 187 -3.51 12.23 -5.75
CA LEU A 187 -2.51 11.35 -6.33
C LEU A 187 -2.84 9.86 -6.14
N PHE A 188 -3.41 9.48 -4.98
CA PHE A 188 -3.92 8.11 -4.78
C PHE A 188 -5.04 7.78 -5.78
N HIS A 189 -6.04 8.66 -5.90
CA HIS A 189 -7.19 8.45 -6.79
C HIS A 189 -6.77 8.37 -8.27
N ASP A 190 -5.87 9.26 -8.72
CA ASP A 190 -5.35 9.25 -10.09
C ASP A 190 -4.58 7.95 -10.37
N SER A 191 -3.75 7.51 -9.42
CA SER A 191 -2.97 6.27 -9.53
C SER A 191 -3.86 5.02 -9.52
N LEU A 192 -4.92 5.03 -8.71
CA LEU A 192 -5.91 3.94 -8.64
C LEU A 192 -6.74 3.86 -9.92
N ALA A 193 -7.21 4.99 -10.44
CA ALA A 193 -7.95 5.03 -11.71
C ALA A 193 -7.12 4.43 -12.85
N PHE A 194 -5.86 4.86 -12.97
CA PHE A 194 -4.93 4.29 -13.95
C PHE A 194 -4.71 2.79 -13.77
N PHE A 195 -4.51 2.33 -12.53
CA PHE A 195 -4.36 0.91 -12.21
C PHE A 195 -5.59 0.10 -12.65
N LEU A 196 -6.79 0.56 -12.31
CA LEU A 196 -8.04 -0.12 -12.65
C LEU A 196 -8.29 -0.16 -14.16
N ASP A 197 -8.04 0.94 -14.88
CA ASP A 197 -8.19 1.01 -16.34
C ASP A 197 -7.30 -0.01 -17.04
N ARG A 198 -6.03 -0.10 -16.63
CA ARG A 198 -5.07 -1.08 -17.18
C ARG A 198 -5.54 -2.52 -16.97
N HIS A 199 -6.05 -2.82 -15.77
CA HIS A 199 -6.53 -4.17 -15.45
C HIS A 199 -7.85 -4.50 -16.15
N ALA A 200 -8.75 -3.53 -16.30
CA ALA A 200 -9.97 -3.68 -17.09
C ALA A 200 -9.69 -3.94 -18.58
N MET A 201 -8.71 -3.23 -19.16
CA MET A 201 -8.29 -3.45 -20.56
C MET A 201 -7.65 -4.82 -20.79
N SER A 202 -6.87 -5.32 -19.82
CA SER A 202 -6.28 -6.67 -19.90
C SER A 202 -7.32 -7.80 -20.02
N LYS A 203 -8.52 -7.61 -19.44
CA LYS A 203 -9.63 -8.58 -19.53
C LYS A 203 -10.32 -8.59 -20.89
N LYS A 204 -10.28 -7.48 -21.66
CA LYS A 204 -10.91 -7.41 -22.99
C LYS A 204 -10.12 -8.16 -24.06
N ILE A 205 -8.79 -8.19 -23.95
CA ILE A 205 -7.90 -8.87 -24.92
C ILE A 205 -7.99 -10.40 -24.79
N ASN A 206 -8.24 -10.93 -23.59
CA ASN A 206 -8.32 -12.37 -23.32
C ASN A 206 -9.72 -12.97 -23.48
N ARG A 207 -10.71 -12.22 -23.98
CA ARG A 207 -12.07 -12.71 -24.28
C ARG A 207 -12.34 -12.91 -25.77
N SER A 208 -11.31 -12.76 -26.60
CA SER A 208 -11.34 -13.06 -28.04
C SER A 208 -10.43 -14.24 -28.32
N CYS A 209 -10.87 -15.44 -27.93
CA CYS A 209 -10.45 -16.75 -28.42
C CYS A 209 -11.62 -17.72 -28.20
#